data_AF-A0A183TWN7-F1
#
_entry.id   AF-A0A183TWN7-F1
#
_cell.length_a   1.000
_cell.length_b   1.000
_cell.length_c   1.000
_cell.angle_alpha   90.00
_cell.angle_beta   90.00
_cell.angle_gamma   90.00
#
_symmetry.space_group_name_H-M   'P 1'
#
loop_
_entity.id
_entity.type
_entity.pdbx_description
1 polymer ?
#
loop_
_entity_poly.entity_id
_entity_poly.type
_entity_poly.pdbx_seq_one_letter_code
_entity_poly.pdbx_strand_id
1 'polypeptide(L)'
;MFVVNYESIFRPSALAPFSVHDRLCRNVGVLRIFPSIPLSTIRAFLQPPTQGVVLETYGSGNMPSRRTDIIAEIREAIQRGCIIINCSQCVRGQVDVNYFTGKLLYDAGVIPGSDMTCEAALTKLSYVLGKDEWDLATKRKMMERNIRGEITVTKSATLQELEIIPELARLLCISSSAEVQLLRNALFPPLLCHAARNGDIDLLVNLRESGASFSAPDYNGRTPLHVAASAGHVNTVHFLLTQGANVHARDQWDENALLSAIRSKNLDCIRALRNAGALLGSIEMCSSASQQDLKTLTAWIMAGANPNETDYDGRTALHFAVENGNKEITEYLLKHGANAEAVDKFGNTPISEAEKGNNPEILGLLKTLHGPSPIPPVQFTFTDS
;
A
#
# COMPACT_ATOMS: atom_id res chain seq x y z
N MET A 1 19.37 -31.99 -13.96
CA MET A 1 18.24 -32.38 -13.10
C MET A 1 17.33 -31.18 -13.02
N PHE A 2 16.13 -31.23 -13.60
CA PHE A 2 15.21 -30.08 -13.59
C PHE A 2 14.65 -29.93 -12.17
N VAL A 3 14.98 -28.81 -11.52
CA VAL A 3 14.46 -28.49 -10.18
C VAL A 3 13.17 -27.71 -10.39
N VAL A 4 12.05 -28.27 -9.90
CA VAL A 4 10.75 -27.60 -9.94
C VAL A 4 10.80 -26.43 -8.95
N ASN A 5 10.56 -25.21 -9.44
CA ASN A 5 10.42 -24.03 -8.59
C ASN A 5 9.03 -24.00 -7.95
N TYR A 6 8.92 -24.51 -6.73
CA TYR A 6 7.67 -24.60 -5.98
C TYR A 6 7.06 -23.23 -5.61
N GLU A 7 7.84 -22.14 -5.65
CA GLU A 7 7.37 -20.78 -5.39
C GLU A 7 6.65 -20.16 -6.61
N SER A 8 6.89 -20.68 -7.81
CA SER A 8 6.21 -20.27 -9.04
C SER A 8 4.89 -21.01 -9.29
N ILE A 9 4.57 -22.01 -8.46
CA ILE A 9 3.34 -22.79 -8.59
C ILE A 9 2.20 -21.99 -7.96
N PHE A 10 1.27 -21.52 -8.78
CA PHE A 10 0.01 -20.92 -8.31
C PHE A 10 -0.76 -21.92 -7.45
N ARG A 11 -0.82 -21.67 -6.14
CA ARG A 11 -1.61 -22.50 -5.21
C ARG A 11 -3.02 -21.93 -5.10
N PRO A 12 -4.07 -22.70 -5.41
CA PRO A 12 -5.43 -22.24 -5.20
C PRO A 12 -5.67 -22.00 -3.71
N SER A 13 -6.23 -20.84 -3.37
CA SER A 13 -6.61 -20.46 -1.99
C SER A 13 -7.95 -21.09 -1.54
N ALA A 14 -8.62 -21.81 -2.43
CA ALA A 14 -9.89 -22.48 -2.18
C ALA A 14 -9.90 -23.92 -2.75
N LEU A 15 -10.43 -24.88 -2.00
CA LEU A 15 -10.77 -26.20 -2.53
C LEU A 15 -12.01 -26.08 -3.42
N ALA A 16 -11.82 -26.03 -4.74
CA ALA A 16 -12.90 -26.17 -5.71
C ALA A 16 -12.87 -27.58 -6.33
N PRO A 17 -14.04 -28.19 -6.64
CA PRO A 17 -14.07 -29.45 -7.35
C PRO A 17 -13.43 -29.30 -8.73
N PHE A 18 -12.70 -30.33 -9.16
CA PHE A 18 -12.16 -30.39 -10.51
C PHE A 18 -13.31 -30.38 -11.53
N SER A 19 -13.37 -29.34 -12.37
CA SER A 19 -14.38 -29.17 -13.40
C SER A 19 -13.78 -29.39 -14.79
N VAL A 20 -14.37 -30.30 -15.56
CA VAL A 20 -14.07 -30.45 -16.98
C VAL A 20 -14.97 -29.49 -17.77
N HIS A 21 -14.37 -28.74 -18.68
CA HIS A 21 -15.10 -27.96 -19.67
C HIS A 21 -15.12 -28.73 -20.98
N ASP A 22 -16.25 -29.39 -21.25
CA ASP A 22 -16.47 -30.27 -22.40
C ASP A 22 -16.94 -29.53 -23.66
N ARG A 23 -17.42 -28.29 -23.51
CA ARG A 23 -17.82 -27.40 -24.62
C ARG A 23 -16.74 -26.37 -24.93
N LEU A 24 -15.97 -26.65 -25.99
CA LEU A 24 -15.02 -25.73 -26.60
C LEU A 24 -15.55 -25.24 -27.96
N CYS A 25 -15.40 -23.94 -28.25
CA CYS A 25 -15.81 -23.39 -29.53
C CYS A 25 -14.91 -23.91 -30.65
N ARG A 26 -15.52 -24.56 -31.65
CA ARG A 26 -14.80 -25.12 -32.82
C ARG A 26 -14.60 -24.12 -33.95
N ASN A 27 -15.28 -22.99 -33.89
CA ASN A 27 -15.24 -21.95 -34.91
C ASN A 27 -14.11 -20.95 -34.65
N VAL A 28 -12.91 -21.46 -34.35
CA VAL A 28 -11.70 -20.67 -34.11
C VAL A 28 -10.62 -21.06 -35.10
N GLY A 29 -9.74 -20.13 -35.45
CA GLY A 29 -8.63 -20.39 -36.37
C GLY A 29 -7.39 -19.57 -36.08
N VAL A 30 -6.27 -20.00 -36.65
CA VAL A 30 -5.00 -19.25 -36.64
C VAL A 30 -4.74 -18.70 -38.03
N LEU A 31 -4.55 -17.39 -38.15
CA LEU A 31 -4.21 -16.71 -39.39
C LEU A 31 -2.82 -16.10 -39.28
N ARG A 32 -1.86 -16.70 -39.99
CA ARG A 32 -0.51 -16.17 -40.08
C ARG A 32 -0.40 -15.10 -41.17
N ILE A 33 0.05 -13.90 -40.79
CA ILE A 33 0.30 -12.83 -41.75
C ILE A 33 1.65 -13.07 -42.44
N PHE A 34 1.65 -13.02 -43.77
CA PHE A 34 2.87 -13.13 -44.59
C PHE A 34 2.95 -11.98 -45.61
N PRO A 35 4.14 -11.68 -46.17
CA PRO A 35 4.28 -10.54 -47.06
C PRO A 35 3.38 -10.72 -48.29
N SER A 36 2.68 -9.66 -48.67
CA SER A 36 1.74 -9.68 -49.81
C SER A 36 0.54 -10.63 -49.66
N ILE A 37 0.13 -10.95 -48.42
CA ILE A 37 -1.13 -11.68 -48.19
C ILE A 37 -2.31 -10.98 -48.92
N PRO A 38 -3.08 -11.71 -49.75
CA PRO A 38 -4.16 -11.11 -50.51
C PRO A 38 -5.38 -10.87 -49.62
N LEU A 39 -6.12 -9.79 -49.91
CA LEU A 39 -7.34 -9.43 -49.16
C LEU A 39 -8.39 -10.55 -49.21
N SER A 40 -8.49 -11.26 -50.33
CA SER A 40 -9.44 -12.37 -50.50
C SER A 40 -9.22 -13.51 -49.50
N THR A 41 -7.97 -13.83 -49.16
CA THR A 41 -7.64 -14.85 -48.15
C THR A 41 -8.12 -14.41 -46.77
N ILE A 42 -7.86 -13.15 -46.40
CA ILE A 42 -8.27 -12.62 -45.08
C ILE A 42 -9.78 -12.57 -44.99
N ARG A 43 -10.45 -12.06 -46.04
CA ARG A 43 -11.91 -12.03 -46.12
C ARG A 43 -12.49 -13.42 -45.96
N ALA A 44 -12.01 -14.40 -46.74
CA ALA A 44 -12.50 -15.77 -46.69
C ALA A 44 -12.31 -16.40 -45.31
N PHE A 45 -11.20 -16.12 -44.63
CA PHE A 45 -10.91 -16.64 -43.30
C PHE A 45 -11.82 -16.03 -42.21
N LEU A 46 -12.17 -14.75 -42.36
CA LEU A 46 -12.99 -13.98 -41.41
C LEU A 46 -14.51 -14.03 -41.71
N GLN A 47 -14.93 -14.80 -42.72
CA GLN A 47 -16.35 -15.04 -42.97
C GLN A 47 -16.95 -16.00 -41.92
N PRO A 48 -18.28 -15.93 -41.67
CA PRO A 48 -18.98 -16.97 -40.93
C PRO A 48 -18.70 -18.36 -41.52
N PRO A 49 -18.57 -19.41 -40.67
CA PRO A 49 -18.93 -19.46 -39.25
C PRO A 49 -17.84 -19.02 -38.27
N THR A 50 -16.71 -18.46 -38.71
CA THR A 50 -15.59 -18.06 -37.83
C THR A 50 -16.03 -17.09 -36.74
N GLN A 51 -15.76 -17.43 -35.47
CA GLN A 51 -16.09 -16.63 -34.28
C GLN A 51 -14.85 -16.10 -33.56
N GLY A 52 -13.68 -16.71 -33.77
CA GLY A 52 -12.44 -16.23 -33.18
C GLY A 52 -11.23 -16.50 -34.04
N VAL A 53 -10.27 -15.58 -34.03
CA VAL A 53 -9.01 -15.73 -34.76
C VAL A 53 -7.81 -15.36 -33.90
N VAL A 54 -6.78 -16.22 -33.90
CA VAL A 54 -5.42 -15.86 -33.49
C VAL A 54 -4.69 -15.35 -34.73
N LEU A 55 -4.37 -14.07 -34.73
CA LEU A 55 -3.64 -13.39 -35.79
C LEU A 55 -2.16 -13.40 -35.45
N GLU A 56 -1.33 -14.10 -36.23
CA GLU A 56 0.11 -14.11 -36.03
C GLU A 56 0.77 -12.99 -36.85
N THR A 57 1.33 -12.00 -36.17
CA THR A 57 1.95 -10.81 -36.78
C THR A 57 3.46 -10.75 -36.54
N TYR A 58 4.14 -9.80 -37.19
CA TYR A 58 5.61 -9.75 -37.16
C TYR A 58 6.15 -9.07 -35.90
N GLY A 59 7.25 -9.62 -35.36
CA GLY A 59 8.00 -8.99 -34.27
C GLY A 59 7.09 -8.67 -33.08
N SER A 60 7.12 -7.42 -32.61
CA SER A 60 6.33 -6.97 -31.45
C SER A 60 4.83 -6.76 -31.72
N GLY A 61 4.24 -7.42 -32.72
CA GLY A 61 2.80 -7.33 -33.00
C GLY A 61 2.40 -6.56 -34.27
N ASN A 62 3.31 -6.44 -35.24
CA ASN A 62 3.19 -5.47 -36.34
C ASN A 62 2.59 -6.06 -37.63
N MET A 63 1.75 -5.26 -38.29
CA MET A 63 1.19 -5.55 -39.62
C MET A 63 1.50 -4.40 -40.61
N PRO A 64 1.57 -4.64 -41.93
CA PRO A 64 1.80 -3.59 -42.91
C PRO A 64 0.77 -2.44 -42.82
N SER A 65 1.19 -1.27 -42.35
CA SER A 65 0.33 -0.12 -42.06
C SER A 65 -0.35 0.49 -43.29
N ARG A 66 0.18 0.26 -44.50
CA ARG A 66 -0.39 0.78 -45.75
C ARG A 66 -1.59 -0.04 -46.26
N ARG A 67 -1.88 -1.19 -45.67
CA ARG A 67 -3.00 -2.08 -46.06
C ARG A 67 -4.26 -1.77 -45.26
N THR A 68 -4.83 -0.60 -45.50
CA THR A 68 -6.08 -0.15 -44.84
C THR A 68 -7.28 -1.04 -45.20
N ASP A 69 -7.25 -1.67 -46.37
CA ASP A 69 -8.21 -2.67 -46.83
C ASP A 69 -8.29 -3.88 -45.90
N ILE A 70 -7.15 -4.39 -45.41
CA ILE A 70 -7.08 -5.50 -44.45
C ILE A 70 -7.62 -5.07 -43.09
N ILE A 71 -7.23 -3.88 -42.62
CA ILE A 71 -7.68 -3.36 -41.32
C ILE A 71 -9.20 -3.16 -41.31
N ALA A 72 -9.78 -2.70 -42.42
CA ALA A 72 -11.22 -2.57 -42.58
C ALA A 72 -11.92 -3.94 -42.46
N GLU A 73 -11.43 -4.97 -43.13
CA GLU A 73 -12.00 -6.32 -43.06
C GLU A 73 -11.91 -6.92 -41.64
N ILE A 74 -10.79 -6.69 -40.93
CA ILE A 74 -10.62 -7.07 -39.51
C ILE A 74 -11.65 -6.35 -38.63
N ARG A 75 -11.83 -5.04 -38.83
CA ARG A 75 -12.80 -4.24 -38.07
C ARG A 75 -14.23 -4.72 -38.32
N GLU A 76 -14.59 -5.02 -39.56
CA GLU A 76 -15.90 -5.57 -39.89
C GLU A 76 -16.12 -6.94 -39.23
N ALA A 77 -15.12 -7.81 -39.20
CA ALA A 77 -15.22 -9.09 -38.50
C ALA A 77 -15.46 -8.91 -36.99
N ILE A 78 -14.76 -7.95 -36.37
CA ILE A 78 -14.95 -7.62 -34.95
C ILE A 78 -16.35 -7.06 -34.71
N GLN A 79 -16.87 -6.20 -35.60
CA GLN A 79 -18.24 -5.70 -35.53
C GLN A 79 -19.30 -6.80 -35.66
N ARG A 80 -19.01 -7.87 -36.42
CA ARG A 80 -19.85 -9.09 -36.48
C ARG A 80 -19.75 -9.96 -35.21
N GLY A 81 -18.92 -9.58 -34.24
CA GLY A 81 -18.72 -10.30 -32.98
C GLY A 81 -17.54 -11.27 -32.97
N CYS A 82 -16.69 -11.28 -34.00
CA CYS A 82 -15.48 -12.10 -34.00
C CYS A 82 -14.46 -11.56 -32.99
N ILE A 83 -13.90 -12.42 -32.15
CA ILE A 83 -12.80 -12.05 -31.24
C ILE A 83 -11.47 -12.34 -31.94
N ILE A 84 -10.67 -11.30 -32.17
CA ILE A 84 -9.37 -11.42 -32.81
C ILE A 84 -8.29 -11.08 -31.78
N ILE A 85 -7.31 -11.98 -31.63
CA ILE A 85 -6.17 -11.81 -30.74
C ILE A 85 -4.86 -11.79 -31.53
N ASN A 86 -3.97 -10.86 -31.21
CA ASN A 86 -2.70 -10.67 -31.90
C ASN A 86 -1.56 -11.36 -31.16
N CYS A 87 -0.97 -12.39 -31.76
CA CYS A 87 0.22 -13.08 -31.27
C CYS A 87 1.43 -12.79 -32.17
N SER A 88 2.63 -12.81 -31.59
CA SER A 88 3.86 -12.69 -32.37
C SER A 88 4.18 -14.00 -33.09
N GLN A 89 4.70 -13.91 -34.30
CA GLN A 89 5.33 -15.05 -34.99
C GLN A 89 6.68 -15.45 -34.39
N CYS A 90 7.25 -14.62 -33.51
CA CYS A 90 8.53 -14.91 -32.87
C CYS A 90 8.36 -15.97 -31.77
N VAL A 91 9.35 -16.87 -31.66
CA VAL A 91 9.38 -17.92 -30.62
C VAL A 91 9.49 -17.33 -29.21
N ARG A 92 10.08 -16.14 -29.09
CA ARG A 92 10.23 -15.38 -27.85
C ARG A 92 9.93 -13.90 -28.12
N GLY A 93 9.35 -13.23 -27.13
CA GLY A 93 8.99 -11.82 -27.20
C GLY A 93 7.54 -11.60 -26.82
N GLN A 94 7.14 -10.33 -26.78
CA GLN A 94 5.80 -9.90 -26.40
C GLN A 94 5.22 -9.02 -27.50
N VAL A 95 3.91 -9.13 -27.71
CA VAL A 95 3.15 -8.14 -28.49
C VAL A 95 2.92 -6.91 -27.62
N ASP A 96 3.48 -5.77 -28.04
CA ASP A 96 3.40 -4.49 -27.33
C ASP A 96 2.64 -3.44 -28.18
N VAL A 97 1.72 -2.73 -27.54
CA VAL A 97 0.87 -1.69 -28.13
C VAL A 97 1.66 -0.40 -28.41
N ASN A 98 2.86 -0.25 -27.85
CA ASN A 98 3.68 0.96 -27.98
C ASN A 98 4.23 1.23 -29.39
N TYR A 99 4.20 0.25 -30.30
CA TYR A 99 4.64 0.44 -31.69
C TYR A 99 3.51 0.96 -32.59
N PHE A 100 3.79 2.01 -33.39
CA PHE A 100 2.82 2.65 -34.29
C PHE A 100 2.03 1.67 -35.19
N THR A 101 2.68 0.61 -35.67
CA THR A 101 2.07 -0.44 -36.51
C THR A 101 1.22 -1.44 -35.74
N GLY A 102 1.50 -1.69 -34.45
CA GLY A 102 0.65 -2.50 -33.56
C GLY A 102 -0.58 -1.73 -33.07
N LYS A 103 -0.44 -0.41 -32.86
CA LYS A 103 -1.54 0.48 -32.47
C LYS A 103 -2.72 0.46 -33.45
N LEU A 104 -2.47 0.34 -34.75
CA LEU A 104 -3.52 0.24 -35.77
C LEU A 104 -4.46 -0.96 -35.59
N LEU A 105 -3.91 -2.11 -35.17
CA LEU A 105 -4.71 -3.30 -34.89
C LEU A 105 -5.50 -3.13 -33.58
N TYR A 106 -4.87 -2.54 -32.57
CA TYR A 106 -5.52 -2.22 -31.31
C TYR A 106 -6.70 -1.26 -31.49
N ASP A 107 -6.49 -0.17 -32.25
CA ASP A 107 -7.53 0.80 -32.61
C ASP A 107 -8.65 0.18 -33.48
N ALA A 108 -8.38 -0.94 -34.16
CA ALA A 108 -9.39 -1.72 -34.87
C ALA A 108 -10.18 -2.68 -33.95
N GLY A 109 -9.78 -2.82 -32.68
CA GLY A 109 -10.41 -3.68 -31.69
C GLY A 109 -9.76 -5.07 -31.56
N VAL A 110 -8.56 -5.28 -32.10
CA VAL A 110 -7.80 -6.51 -31.91
C VAL A 110 -7.18 -6.52 -30.52
N ILE A 111 -7.30 -7.65 -29.81
CA ILE A 111 -6.79 -7.82 -28.46
C ILE A 111 -5.29 -8.16 -28.53
N PRO A 112 -4.41 -7.50 -27.76
CA PRO A 112 -3.00 -7.88 -27.69
C PRO A 112 -2.85 -9.22 -26.96
N GLY A 113 -2.17 -10.17 -27.59
CA GLY A 113 -1.86 -11.48 -27.01
C GLY A 113 -0.73 -11.45 -26.00
N SER A 114 -0.05 -10.32 -25.83
CA SER A 114 1.12 -10.17 -24.96
C SER A 114 2.18 -11.24 -25.29
N ASP A 115 2.58 -12.05 -24.31
CA ASP A 115 3.55 -13.15 -24.39
C ASP A 115 2.88 -14.53 -24.54
N MET A 116 1.57 -14.61 -24.84
CA MET A 116 0.91 -15.89 -25.11
C MET A 116 1.54 -16.57 -26.33
N THR A 117 1.78 -17.88 -26.19
CA THR A 117 1.99 -18.74 -27.35
C THR A 117 0.72 -18.83 -28.19
N CYS A 118 0.86 -19.05 -29.49
CA CYS A 118 -0.29 -19.15 -30.40
C CYS A 118 -1.23 -20.29 -30.01
N GLU A 119 -0.68 -21.40 -29.51
CA GLU A 119 -1.43 -22.56 -29.02
C GLU A 119 -2.23 -22.22 -27.76
N ALA A 120 -1.62 -21.47 -26.82
CA ALA A 120 -2.32 -21.03 -25.62
C ALA A 120 -3.41 -20.02 -25.96
N ALA A 121 -3.14 -19.07 -26.85
CA ALA A 121 -4.12 -18.09 -27.32
C ALA A 121 -5.29 -18.78 -28.02
N LEU A 122 -5.04 -19.76 -28.90
CA LEU A 122 -6.09 -20.51 -29.60
C LEU A 122 -6.95 -21.32 -28.62
N THR A 123 -6.30 -21.99 -27.67
CA THR A 123 -6.98 -22.80 -26.63
C THR A 123 -7.84 -21.91 -25.74
N LYS A 124 -7.29 -20.79 -25.26
CA LYS A 124 -7.98 -19.79 -24.46
C LYS A 124 -9.17 -19.19 -25.21
N LEU A 125 -8.98 -18.86 -26.49
CA LEU A 125 -10.03 -18.32 -27.34
C LEU A 125 -11.17 -19.32 -27.56
N SER A 126 -10.84 -20.59 -27.84
CA SER A 126 -11.82 -21.68 -27.95
C SER A 126 -12.60 -21.88 -26.65
N TYR A 127 -11.89 -21.84 -25.51
CA TYR A 127 -12.45 -21.94 -24.17
C TYR A 127 -13.40 -20.79 -23.84
N VAL A 128 -12.95 -19.55 -24.03
CA VAL A 128 -13.71 -18.33 -23.74
C VAL A 128 -14.95 -18.22 -24.62
N LEU A 129 -14.84 -18.56 -25.91
CA LEU A 129 -15.99 -18.53 -26.82
C LEU A 129 -17.02 -19.62 -26.50
N GLY A 130 -16.59 -20.77 -25.97
CA GLY A 130 -17.46 -21.88 -25.55
C GLY A 130 -18.26 -21.63 -24.27
N LYS A 131 -18.08 -20.47 -23.62
CA LYS A 131 -18.83 -20.05 -22.43
C LYS A 131 -20.13 -19.36 -22.83
N ASP A 132 -21.22 -20.12 -22.82
CA ASP A 132 -22.56 -19.62 -23.18
C ASP A 132 -23.08 -18.59 -22.17
N GLU A 133 -22.61 -18.68 -20.92
CA GLU A 133 -22.97 -17.80 -19.81
C GLU A 133 -22.29 -16.42 -19.88
N TRP A 134 -21.32 -16.23 -20.78
CA TRP A 134 -20.59 -14.96 -20.94
C TRP A 134 -21.08 -14.18 -22.14
N ASP A 135 -21.36 -12.89 -21.93
CA ASP A 135 -21.60 -11.96 -23.02
C ASP A 135 -20.29 -11.62 -23.78
N LEU A 136 -20.41 -11.00 -24.95
CA LEU A 136 -19.25 -10.69 -25.79
C LEU A 136 -18.24 -9.78 -25.08
N ALA A 137 -18.72 -8.83 -24.28
CA ALA A 137 -17.86 -7.93 -23.51
C ALA A 137 -17.04 -8.69 -22.46
N THR A 138 -17.67 -9.60 -21.72
CA THR A 138 -16.99 -10.47 -20.75
C THR A 138 -16.01 -11.39 -21.45
N LYS A 139 -16.38 -11.99 -22.59
CA LYS A 139 -15.47 -12.82 -23.38
C LYS A 139 -14.21 -12.06 -23.80
N ARG A 140 -14.36 -10.84 -24.33
CA ARG A 140 -13.21 -9.98 -24.68
C ARG A 140 -12.34 -9.67 -23.46
N LYS A 141 -12.95 -9.29 -22.33
CA LYS A 141 -12.24 -9.03 -21.07
C LYS A 141 -11.49 -10.26 -20.54
N MET A 142 -12.03 -11.46 -20.71
CA MET A 142 -11.38 -12.71 -20.31
C MET A 142 -10.18 -13.04 -21.20
N MET A 143 -10.18 -12.64 -22.47
CA MET A 143 -9.00 -12.79 -23.33
C MET A 143 -7.80 -11.96 -22.86
N GLU A 144 -8.05 -10.82 -22.22
CA GLU A 144 -7.03 -9.91 -21.66
C GLU A 144 -6.53 -10.33 -20.26
N ARG A 145 -7.18 -11.29 -19.60
CA ARG A 145 -6.85 -11.72 -18.23
C ARG A 145 -6.06 -13.01 -18.20
N ASN A 146 -5.17 -13.18 -17.24
CA ASN A 146 -4.55 -14.48 -16.99
C ASN A 146 -5.55 -15.46 -16.36
N ILE A 147 -5.85 -16.58 -17.04
CA ILE A 147 -6.83 -17.59 -16.58
C ILE A 147 -6.14 -18.85 -16.01
N ARG A 148 -4.97 -19.22 -16.54
CA ARG A 148 -4.25 -20.49 -16.30
C ARG A 148 -2.72 -20.35 -16.29
N GLY A 149 -2.19 -19.13 -16.18
CA GLY A 149 -0.76 -18.86 -16.27
C GLY A 149 -0.25 -18.67 -17.70
N GLU A 150 -1.16 -18.47 -18.67
CA GLU A 150 -0.82 -18.46 -20.09
C GLU A 150 -0.36 -17.10 -20.63
N ILE A 151 -0.65 -16.02 -19.91
CA ILE A 151 -0.36 -14.64 -20.31
C ILE A 151 0.16 -13.83 -19.13
N THR A 152 1.22 -13.06 -19.35
CA THR A 152 1.70 -12.02 -18.45
C THR A 152 0.93 -10.74 -18.75
N VAL A 153 0.11 -10.28 -17.79
CA VAL A 153 -0.72 -9.07 -17.93
C VAL A 153 0.04 -7.88 -17.35
N THR A 154 0.75 -7.13 -18.19
CA THR A 154 1.33 -5.84 -17.81
C THR A 154 0.24 -4.77 -17.88
N LYS A 155 -0.38 -4.42 -16.75
CA LYS A 155 -1.27 -3.24 -16.69
C LYS A 155 -0.43 -1.96 -16.82
N SER A 156 -0.98 -0.95 -17.50
CA SER A 156 -0.41 0.41 -17.51
C SER A 156 -0.54 0.99 -16.10
N ALA A 157 0.53 0.87 -15.34
CA ALA A 157 0.52 1.13 -13.90
C ALA A 157 0.85 2.59 -13.60
N THR A 158 -0.08 3.28 -12.92
CA THR A 158 0.28 4.16 -11.81
C THR A 158 1.25 3.41 -10.88
N LEU A 159 2.08 4.12 -10.09
CA LEU A 159 3.09 3.55 -9.17
C LEU A 159 2.61 2.38 -8.24
N GLN A 160 1.30 2.13 -8.21
CA GLN A 160 0.60 1.06 -7.49
C GLN A 160 0.82 -0.36 -8.02
N GLU A 161 1.13 -0.59 -9.31
CA GLU A 161 1.23 -1.96 -9.88
C GLU A 161 2.56 -2.25 -10.59
N LEU A 162 3.63 -1.56 -10.22
CA LEU A 162 4.93 -1.93 -10.77
C LEU A 162 5.41 -3.20 -10.06
N GLU A 163 5.63 -4.26 -10.83
CA GLU A 163 6.60 -5.31 -10.50
C GLU A 163 8.03 -4.71 -10.50
N ILE A 164 8.26 -3.68 -9.69
CA ILE A 164 9.51 -2.89 -9.61
C ILE A 164 10.68 -3.84 -9.38
N ILE A 165 10.49 -4.83 -8.52
CA ILE A 165 11.55 -5.76 -8.13
C ILE A 165 11.96 -6.66 -9.31
N PRO A 166 11.05 -7.40 -10.00
CA PRO A 166 11.40 -8.13 -11.22
C PRO A 166 12.05 -7.28 -12.30
N GLU A 167 11.51 -6.09 -12.58
CA GLU A 167 12.01 -5.26 -13.68
C GLU A 167 13.39 -4.65 -13.36
N LEU A 168 13.61 -4.19 -12.13
CA LEU A 168 14.93 -3.74 -11.68
C LEU A 168 15.91 -4.90 -11.60
N ALA A 169 15.50 -6.09 -11.18
CA ALA A 169 16.37 -7.27 -11.19
C ALA A 169 16.82 -7.59 -12.62
N ARG A 170 15.91 -7.51 -13.60
CA ARG A 170 16.22 -7.69 -15.02
C ARG A 170 17.17 -6.61 -15.53
N LEU A 171 16.91 -5.34 -15.24
CA LEU A 171 17.73 -4.20 -15.67
C LEU A 171 19.14 -4.22 -15.06
N LEU A 172 19.25 -4.64 -13.81
CA LEU A 172 20.53 -4.77 -13.09
C LEU A 172 21.23 -6.10 -13.38
N CYS A 173 20.69 -6.93 -14.27
CA CYS A 173 21.19 -8.27 -14.59
C CYS A 173 21.39 -9.17 -13.36
N ILE A 174 20.53 -8.98 -12.34
CA ILE A 174 20.55 -9.76 -11.11
C ILE A 174 20.05 -11.16 -11.42
N SER A 175 20.87 -12.15 -11.08
CA SER A 175 20.58 -13.57 -11.33
C SER A 175 20.58 -14.43 -10.07
N SER A 176 20.98 -13.85 -8.93
CA SER A 176 20.98 -14.51 -7.62
C SER A 176 19.76 -14.12 -6.79
N SER A 177 19.15 -15.10 -6.12
CA SER A 177 18.06 -14.86 -5.16
C SER A 177 18.50 -13.98 -3.98
N ALA A 178 19.77 -14.05 -3.58
CA ALA A 178 20.32 -13.22 -2.52
C ALA A 178 20.37 -11.74 -2.94
N GLU A 179 20.74 -11.45 -4.19
CA GLU A 179 20.77 -10.10 -4.74
C GLU A 179 19.36 -9.52 -4.89
N VAL A 180 18.38 -10.34 -5.30
CA VAL A 180 16.96 -9.94 -5.30
C VAL A 180 16.49 -9.58 -3.89
N GLN A 181 16.92 -10.33 -2.86
CA GLN A 181 16.55 -10.02 -1.48
C GLN A 181 17.18 -8.71 -1.00
N LEU A 182 18.43 -8.42 -1.37
CA LEU A 182 19.07 -7.13 -1.08
C LEU A 182 18.31 -5.98 -1.74
N LEU A 183 17.90 -6.16 -3.00
CA LEU A 183 17.11 -5.18 -3.74
C LEU A 183 15.76 -4.91 -3.04
N ARG A 184 15.05 -5.96 -2.61
CA ARG A 184 13.80 -5.84 -1.83
C ARG A 184 14.00 -5.08 -0.53
N ASN A 185 15.04 -5.46 0.23
CA ASN A 185 15.35 -4.83 1.52
C ASN A 185 15.70 -3.35 1.37
N ALA A 186 16.30 -2.95 0.25
CA ALA A 186 16.62 -1.55 -0.03
C ALA A 186 15.40 -0.73 -0.48
N LEU A 187 14.50 -1.31 -1.27
CA LEU A 187 13.42 -0.56 -1.92
C LEU A 187 12.11 -0.55 -1.14
N PHE A 188 11.73 -1.65 -0.52
CA PHE A 188 10.42 -1.75 0.13
C PHE A 188 10.25 -0.80 1.32
N PRO A 189 11.20 -0.65 2.26
CA PRO A 189 10.97 0.22 3.41
C PRO A 189 10.73 1.69 3.01
N PRO A 190 11.54 2.32 2.12
CA PRO A 190 11.25 3.67 1.63
C PRO A 190 9.90 3.81 0.91
N LEU A 191 9.51 2.82 0.09
CA LEU A 191 8.23 2.84 -0.63
C LEU A 191 7.04 2.71 0.33
N LEU A 192 7.13 1.83 1.32
CA LEU A 192 6.13 1.69 2.37
C LEU A 192 5.99 2.99 3.18
N CYS A 193 7.11 3.62 3.55
CA CYS A 193 7.10 4.90 4.23
C CYS A 193 6.50 6.02 3.37
N HIS A 194 6.73 6.01 2.05
CA HIS A 194 6.10 6.97 1.13
C HIS A 194 4.58 6.78 1.06
N ALA A 195 4.11 5.53 0.88
CA ALA A 195 2.70 5.20 0.87
C ALA A 195 2.01 5.61 2.19
N ALA A 196 2.64 5.29 3.31
CA ALA A 196 2.18 5.66 4.65
C ALA A 196 2.11 7.18 4.86
N ARG A 197 3.08 7.95 4.32
CA ARG A 197 3.09 9.41 4.40
C ARG A 197 1.93 10.07 3.67
N ASN A 198 1.47 9.47 2.57
CA ASN A 198 0.37 10.00 1.76
C ASN A 198 -0.99 9.41 2.16
N GLY A 199 -1.00 8.45 3.08
CA GLY A 199 -2.21 7.72 3.47
C GLY A 199 -2.74 6.76 2.38
N ASP A 200 -1.91 6.37 1.41
CA ASP A 200 -2.29 5.52 0.30
C ASP A 200 -2.31 4.04 0.74
N ILE A 201 -3.49 3.59 1.20
CA ILE A 201 -3.71 2.22 1.66
C ILE A 201 -3.62 1.21 0.50
N ASP A 202 -4.09 1.59 -0.70
CA ASP A 202 -4.06 0.70 -1.87
C ASP A 202 -2.62 0.37 -2.26
N LEU A 203 -1.74 1.38 -2.27
CA LEU A 203 -0.31 1.16 -2.50
C LEU A 203 0.33 0.29 -1.40
N LEU A 204 -0.06 0.46 -0.12
CA LEU A 204 0.43 -0.39 0.96
C LEU A 204 0.01 -1.86 0.79
N VAL A 205 -1.24 -2.10 0.35
CA VAL A 205 -1.74 -3.45 0.04
C VAL A 205 -0.92 -4.07 -1.08
N ASN A 206 -0.70 -3.35 -2.18
CA ASN A 206 0.05 -3.87 -3.32
C ASN A 206 1.52 -4.17 -2.98
N LEU A 207 2.16 -3.32 -2.16
CA LEU A 207 3.52 -3.55 -1.68
C LEU A 207 3.58 -4.78 -0.75
N ARG A 208 2.55 -5.01 0.08
CA ARG A 208 2.44 -6.20 0.93
C ARG A 208 2.31 -7.47 0.09
N GLU A 209 1.48 -7.46 -0.94
CA GLU A 209 1.33 -8.57 -1.89
C GLU A 209 2.65 -8.86 -2.62
N SER A 210 3.47 -7.83 -2.86
CA SER A 210 4.82 -7.95 -3.43
C SER A 210 5.88 -8.49 -2.46
N GLY A 211 5.50 -8.82 -1.22
CA GLY A 211 6.37 -9.38 -0.19
C GLY A 211 7.00 -8.36 0.75
N ALA A 212 6.52 -7.11 0.77
CA ALA A 212 7.02 -6.10 1.70
C ALA A 212 6.58 -6.40 3.15
N SER A 213 7.48 -6.14 4.09
CA SER A 213 7.21 -6.25 5.52
C SER A 213 6.94 -4.87 6.13
N PHE A 214 5.77 -4.67 6.73
CA PHE A 214 5.44 -3.41 7.43
C PHE A 214 6.29 -3.14 8.68
N SER A 215 7.02 -4.14 9.16
CA SER A 215 7.98 -4.00 10.25
C SER A 215 9.39 -3.65 9.78
N ALA A 216 9.64 -3.61 8.46
CA ALA A 216 10.94 -3.25 7.92
C ALA A 216 11.15 -1.72 8.05
N PRO A 217 12.24 -1.27 8.69
CA PRO A 217 12.52 0.14 8.87
C PRO A 217 13.20 0.76 7.64
N ASP A 218 12.98 2.06 7.42
CA ASP A 218 13.77 2.88 6.50
C ASP A 218 15.20 3.14 7.04
N TYR A 219 16.00 3.89 6.30
CA TYR A 219 17.38 4.23 6.68
C TYR A 219 17.50 4.98 8.02
N ASN A 220 16.42 5.59 8.50
CA ASN A 220 16.37 6.29 9.79
C ASN A 220 15.80 5.41 10.90
N GLY A 221 15.59 4.11 10.66
CA GLY A 221 14.93 3.22 11.63
C GLY A 221 13.41 3.34 11.64
N ARG A 222 12.80 4.20 10.80
CA ARG A 222 11.35 4.44 10.86
C ARG A 222 10.61 3.37 10.07
N THR A 223 9.61 2.78 10.71
CA THR A 223 8.64 1.92 10.02
C THR A 223 7.53 2.76 9.38
N PRO A 224 6.76 2.23 8.41
CA PRO A 224 5.58 2.92 7.88
C PRO A 224 4.60 3.38 8.96
N LEU A 225 4.51 2.69 10.10
CA LEU A 225 3.66 3.10 11.23
C LEU A 225 4.10 4.44 11.83
N HIS A 226 5.40 4.70 11.98
CA HIS A 226 5.93 6.00 12.44
C HIS A 226 5.51 7.12 11.49
N VAL A 227 5.63 6.86 10.18
CA VAL A 227 5.38 7.87 9.16
C VAL A 227 3.89 8.17 9.03
N ALA A 228 3.02 7.15 9.05
CA ALA A 228 1.57 7.35 9.06
C ALA A 228 1.10 8.11 10.31
N ALA A 229 1.66 7.76 11.47
CA ALA A 229 1.34 8.42 12.74
C ALA A 229 1.77 9.89 12.75
N SER A 230 2.97 10.19 12.25
CA SER A 230 3.49 11.55 12.11
C SER A 230 2.73 12.39 11.07
N ALA A 231 2.27 11.76 9.97
CA ALA A 231 1.48 12.44 8.92
C ALA A 231 0.00 12.65 9.30
N GLY A 232 -0.49 11.96 10.34
CA GLY A 232 -1.87 12.11 10.82
C GLY A 232 -2.89 11.23 10.09
N HIS A 233 -2.44 10.21 9.35
CA HIS A 233 -3.32 9.32 8.61
C HIS A 233 -3.84 8.18 9.48
N VAL A 234 -4.86 8.48 10.29
CA VAL A 234 -5.46 7.54 11.27
C VAL A 234 -5.94 6.24 10.63
N ASN A 235 -6.58 6.31 9.45
CA ASN A 235 -7.04 5.13 8.72
C ASN A 235 -5.88 4.22 8.32
N THR A 236 -4.76 4.82 7.90
CA THR A 236 -3.54 4.09 7.55
C THR A 236 -2.86 3.50 8.78
N VAL A 237 -2.87 4.21 9.92
CA VAL A 237 -2.42 3.68 11.21
C VAL A 237 -3.24 2.44 11.60
N HIS A 238 -4.57 2.51 11.54
CA HIS A 238 -5.44 1.37 11.80
C HIS A 238 -5.14 0.21 10.86
N PHE A 239 -5.03 0.47 9.55
CA PHE A 239 -4.67 -0.54 8.58
C PHE A 239 -3.35 -1.23 8.94
N LEU A 240 -2.28 -0.47 9.16
CA LEU A 240 -0.96 -1.02 9.51
C LEU A 240 -1.00 -1.86 10.81
N LEU A 241 -1.74 -1.40 11.83
CA LEU A 241 -1.93 -2.16 13.08
C LEU A 241 -2.68 -3.47 12.84
N THR A 242 -3.76 -3.48 12.04
CA THR A 242 -4.48 -4.71 11.68
C THR A 242 -3.62 -5.70 10.88
N GLN A 243 -2.62 -5.20 10.16
CA GLN A 243 -1.66 -6.01 9.41
C GLN A 243 -0.45 -6.47 10.25
N GLY A 244 -0.50 -6.25 11.58
CA GLY A 244 0.52 -6.72 12.53
C GLY A 244 1.80 -5.88 12.56
N ALA A 245 1.74 -4.60 12.19
CA ALA A 245 2.89 -3.71 12.36
C ALA A 245 3.30 -3.60 13.85
N ASN A 246 4.60 -3.68 14.13
CA ASN A 246 5.10 -3.59 15.50
C ASN A 246 4.95 -2.16 16.05
N VAL A 247 4.04 -1.98 17.00
CA VAL A 247 3.75 -0.71 17.67
C VAL A 247 4.90 -0.21 18.57
N HIS A 248 5.77 -1.13 19.02
CA HIS A 248 6.92 -0.83 19.89
C HIS A 248 8.23 -0.68 19.12
N ALA A 249 8.20 -0.74 17.79
CA ALA A 249 9.39 -0.46 16.99
C ALA A 249 9.92 0.94 17.33
N ARG A 250 11.26 1.05 17.42
CA ARG A 250 11.94 2.30 17.71
C ARG A 250 12.83 2.69 16.54
N ASP A 251 12.80 3.97 16.21
CA ASP A 251 13.67 4.54 15.19
C ASP A 251 15.06 4.91 15.74
N GLN A 252 15.90 5.56 14.93
CA GLN A 252 17.26 5.92 15.34
C GLN A 252 17.34 6.94 16.48
N TRP A 253 16.24 7.63 16.79
CA TRP A 253 16.13 8.57 17.91
C TRP A 253 15.50 7.93 19.14
N ASP A 254 15.38 6.59 19.14
CA ASP A 254 14.72 5.80 20.19
C ASP A 254 13.21 6.12 20.31
N GLU A 255 12.63 6.70 19.26
CA GLU A 255 11.21 7.07 19.22
C GLU A 255 10.37 5.95 18.63
N ASN A 256 9.21 5.72 19.23
CA ASN A 256 8.19 4.85 18.67
C ASN A 256 7.12 5.67 17.92
N ALA A 257 6.22 4.98 17.22
CA ALA A 257 5.16 5.64 16.45
C ALA A 257 4.24 6.55 17.29
N LEU A 258 4.07 6.26 18.59
CA LEU A 258 3.29 7.09 19.51
C LEU A 258 3.98 8.44 19.75
N LEU A 259 5.30 8.44 19.97
CA LEU A 259 6.10 9.66 20.10
C LEU A 259 6.08 10.48 18.80
N SER A 260 6.16 9.83 17.63
CA SER A 260 6.01 10.51 16.35
C SER A 260 4.64 11.18 16.20
N ALA A 261 3.55 10.56 16.68
CA ALA A 261 2.22 11.16 16.68
C ALA A 261 2.10 12.36 17.63
N ILE A 262 2.73 12.28 18.81
CA ILE A 262 2.75 13.36 19.82
C ILE A 262 3.46 14.59 19.27
N ARG A 263 4.65 14.43 18.67
CA ARG A 263 5.41 15.54 18.09
C ARG A 263 4.69 16.25 16.95
N SER A 264 3.93 15.49 16.15
CA SER A 264 3.06 16.04 15.11
C SER A 264 1.70 16.51 15.62
N LYS A 265 1.38 16.33 16.91
CA LYS A 265 0.12 16.73 17.57
C LYS A 265 -1.13 16.06 16.97
N ASN A 266 -0.98 14.83 16.47
CA ASN A 266 -2.04 14.06 15.83
C ASN A 266 -2.85 13.25 16.86
N LEU A 267 -3.82 13.90 17.51
CA LEU A 267 -4.57 13.34 18.64
C LEU A 267 -5.31 12.02 18.32
N ASP A 268 -5.84 11.88 17.11
CA ASP A 268 -6.57 10.68 16.72
C ASP A 268 -5.63 9.48 16.50
N CYS A 269 -4.44 9.71 15.94
CA CYS A 269 -3.38 8.68 15.84
C CYS A 269 -2.91 8.26 17.24
N ILE A 270 -2.77 9.20 18.18
CA ILE A 270 -2.40 8.91 19.57
C ILE A 270 -3.41 7.96 20.21
N ARG A 271 -4.72 8.24 20.07
CA ARG A 271 -5.78 7.36 20.57
C ARG A 271 -5.69 5.97 19.94
N ALA A 272 -5.54 5.89 18.62
CA ALA A 272 -5.45 4.62 17.90
C ALA A 272 -4.25 3.77 18.37
N LEU A 273 -3.07 4.39 18.50
CA LEU A 273 -1.86 3.72 18.95
C LEU A 273 -1.95 3.29 20.41
N ARG A 274 -2.52 4.12 21.29
CA ARG A 274 -2.71 3.79 22.70
C ARG A 274 -3.68 2.62 22.88
N ASN A 275 -4.76 2.60 22.13
CA ASN A 275 -5.70 1.46 22.10
C ASN A 275 -5.04 0.17 21.60
N ALA A 276 -4.03 0.28 20.73
CA ALA A 276 -3.22 -0.85 20.28
C ALA A 276 -2.08 -1.23 21.24
N GLY A 277 -2.03 -0.65 22.45
CA GLY A 277 -1.05 -0.99 23.48
C GLY A 277 0.27 -0.23 23.38
N ALA A 278 0.36 0.82 22.56
CA ALA A 278 1.57 1.64 22.50
C ALA A 278 1.93 2.21 23.87
N LEU A 279 3.18 2.02 24.28
CA LEU A 279 3.72 2.54 25.53
C LEU A 279 4.47 3.84 25.26
N LEU A 280 4.27 4.81 26.14
CA LEU A 280 5.14 5.97 26.21
C LEU A 280 6.54 5.51 26.66
N GLY A 281 7.57 5.99 25.96
CA GLY A 281 8.94 5.92 26.45
C GLY A 281 9.16 6.88 27.63
N SER A 282 10.36 6.85 28.21
CA SER A 282 10.71 7.76 29.30
C SER A 282 10.85 9.21 28.79
N ILE A 283 9.97 10.08 29.29
CA ILE A 283 10.20 11.51 29.57
C ILE A 283 10.35 12.46 28.36
N GLU A 284 9.36 13.34 28.17
CA GLU A 284 9.48 14.66 27.49
C GLU A 284 8.32 15.64 27.85
N MET A 285 7.44 15.30 28.81
CA MET A 285 6.27 16.13 29.14
C MET A 285 6.66 17.45 29.83
N CYS A 286 7.65 17.45 30.73
CA CYS A 286 8.13 18.67 31.41
C CYS A 286 8.66 19.72 30.42
N SER A 287 9.40 19.28 29.39
CA SER A 287 9.90 20.16 28.32
C SER A 287 8.78 20.75 27.45
N SER A 288 7.65 20.05 27.31
CA SER A 288 6.50 20.57 26.58
C SER A 288 5.74 21.63 27.38
N ALA A 289 5.69 21.47 28.71
CA ALA A 289 5.08 22.45 29.60
C ALA A 289 5.87 23.77 29.66
N SER A 290 7.20 23.71 29.60
CA SER A 290 8.06 24.91 29.56
C SER A 290 7.93 25.70 28.26
N GLN A 291 7.64 25.04 27.13
CA GLN A 291 7.42 25.70 25.84
C GLN A 291 6.02 26.34 25.69
N GLN A 292 5.17 26.24 26.72
CA GLN A 292 3.82 26.82 26.75
C GLN A 292 2.87 26.31 25.65
N ASP A 293 3.08 25.10 25.13
CA ASP A 293 2.25 24.54 24.05
C ASP A 293 1.17 23.59 24.61
N LEU A 294 -0.02 24.14 24.86
CA LEU A 294 -1.17 23.37 25.37
C LEU A 294 -1.51 22.18 24.47
N LYS A 295 -1.40 22.31 23.13
CA LYS A 295 -1.76 21.20 22.22
C LYS A 295 -0.78 20.04 22.37
N THR A 296 0.51 20.32 22.46
CA THR A 296 1.52 19.27 22.70
C THR A 296 1.30 18.65 24.08
N LEU A 297 1.01 19.45 25.11
CA LEU A 297 0.68 18.91 26.43
C LEU A 297 -0.57 18.02 26.43
N THR A 298 -1.62 18.40 25.70
CA THR A 298 -2.83 17.56 25.55
C THR A 298 -2.51 16.24 24.88
N ALA A 299 -1.62 16.24 23.87
CA ALA A 299 -1.16 15.03 23.20
C ALA A 299 -0.41 14.09 24.16
N TRP A 300 0.48 14.61 25.02
CA TRP A 300 1.17 13.83 26.06
C TRP A 300 0.21 13.19 27.06
N ILE A 301 -0.72 13.97 27.61
CA ILE A 301 -1.70 13.47 28.57
C ILE A 301 -2.60 12.40 27.92
N MET A 302 -3.04 12.62 26.67
CA MET A 302 -3.84 11.63 25.93
C MET A 302 -3.07 10.34 25.61
N ALA A 303 -1.75 10.44 25.42
CA ALA A 303 -0.90 9.27 25.26
C ALA A 303 -0.73 8.46 26.56
N GLY A 304 -1.13 9.03 27.71
CA GLY A 304 -1.03 8.42 29.03
C GLY A 304 0.19 8.86 29.83
N ALA A 305 0.75 10.05 29.56
CA ALA A 305 1.85 10.60 30.34
C ALA A 305 1.41 10.88 31.77
N ASN A 306 2.30 10.62 32.73
CA ASN A 306 2.03 10.93 34.12
C ASN A 306 2.27 12.44 34.36
N PRO A 307 1.25 13.25 34.72
CA PRO A 307 1.42 14.68 34.96
C PRO A 307 2.41 15.01 36.10
N ASN A 308 2.70 14.03 36.96
CA ASN A 308 3.60 14.13 38.11
C ASN A 308 4.99 13.56 37.85
N GLU A 309 5.29 13.15 36.61
CA GLU A 309 6.65 12.77 36.25
C GLU A 309 7.58 13.97 36.39
N THR A 310 8.76 13.72 36.96
CA THR A 310 9.73 14.77 37.29
C THR A 310 10.89 14.75 36.31
N ASP A 311 11.44 15.93 36.04
CA ASP A 311 12.71 16.07 35.31
C ASP A 311 13.92 15.67 36.20
N TYR A 312 15.13 15.93 35.70
CA TYR A 312 16.38 15.68 36.42
C TYR A 312 16.53 16.52 37.72
N ASP A 313 15.83 17.64 37.84
CA ASP A 313 15.83 18.53 39.01
C ASP A 313 14.71 18.19 40.01
N GLY A 314 13.89 17.19 39.72
CA GLY A 314 12.71 16.86 40.54
C GLY A 314 11.49 17.74 40.26
N ARG A 315 11.56 18.61 39.23
CA ARG A 315 10.46 19.49 38.85
C ARG A 315 9.45 18.77 37.98
N THR A 316 8.17 18.95 38.30
CA THR A 316 7.04 18.47 37.49
C THR A 316 6.66 19.49 36.41
N ALA A 317 5.87 19.08 35.42
CA ALA A 317 5.30 20.00 34.43
C ALA A 317 4.55 21.20 35.06
N LEU A 318 3.99 21.03 36.26
CA LEU A 318 3.29 22.08 36.98
C LEU A 318 4.23 23.18 37.50
N HIS A 319 5.47 22.84 37.91
CA HIS A 319 6.48 23.84 38.27
C HIS A 319 6.74 24.77 37.09
N PHE A 320 7.06 24.19 35.92
CA PHE A 320 7.32 24.96 34.70
C PHE A 320 6.13 25.81 34.24
N ALA A 321 4.89 25.31 34.37
CA ALA A 321 3.70 26.07 34.01
C ALA A 321 3.52 27.31 34.90
N VAL A 322 3.81 27.17 36.19
CA VAL A 322 3.69 28.23 37.19
C VAL A 322 4.84 29.24 37.08
N GLU A 323 6.08 28.78 36.95
CA GLU A 323 7.27 29.61 36.74
C GLU A 323 7.08 30.56 35.54
N ASN A 324 6.48 30.05 34.48
CA ASN A 324 6.19 30.80 33.26
C ASN A 324 4.93 31.69 33.35
N GLY A 325 4.16 31.63 34.44
CA GLY A 325 2.92 32.38 34.59
C GLY A 325 1.78 31.94 33.67
N ASN A 326 1.82 30.70 33.13
CA ASN A 326 0.81 30.22 32.19
C ASN A 326 -0.41 29.63 32.91
N LYS A 327 -1.43 30.47 33.10
CA LYS A 327 -2.69 30.12 33.75
C LYS A 327 -3.42 28.96 33.08
N GLU A 328 -3.49 28.96 31.74
CA GLU A 328 -4.27 27.98 30.98
C GLU A 328 -3.68 26.57 31.11
N ILE A 329 -2.34 26.46 30.99
CA ILE A 329 -1.64 25.19 31.19
C ILE A 329 -1.71 24.74 32.65
N THR A 330 -1.59 25.67 33.61
CA THR A 330 -1.72 25.36 35.04
C THR A 330 -3.08 24.76 35.34
N GLU A 331 -4.16 25.40 34.89
CA GLU A 331 -5.52 24.89 35.07
C GLU A 331 -5.72 23.53 34.40
N TYR A 332 -5.18 23.36 33.18
CA TYR A 332 -5.25 22.09 32.45
C TYR A 332 -4.55 20.95 33.19
N LEU A 333 -3.33 21.17 33.69
CA LEU A 333 -2.56 20.18 34.45
C LEU A 333 -3.26 19.78 35.75
N LEU A 334 -3.78 20.75 36.50
CA LEU A 334 -4.52 20.50 37.75
C LEU A 334 -5.79 19.67 37.49
N LYS A 335 -6.54 19.98 36.43
CA LYS A 335 -7.71 19.19 36.01
C LYS A 335 -7.37 17.74 35.67
N HIS A 336 -6.14 17.47 35.23
CA HIS A 336 -5.67 16.14 34.86
C HIS A 336 -4.83 15.45 35.95
N GLY A 337 -4.87 15.94 37.20
CA GLY A 337 -4.29 15.24 38.36
C GLY A 337 -2.82 15.59 38.66
N ALA A 338 -2.34 16.76 38.22
CA ALA A 338 -1.05 17.27 38.65
C ALA A 338 -1.07 17.63 40.16
N ASN A 339 0.01 17.30 40.86
CA ASN A 339 0.19 17.54 42.28
C ASN A 339 0.78 18.94 42.54
N ALA A 340 -0.03 19.83 43.11
CA ALA A 340 0.37 21.18 43.50
C ALA A 340 1.36 21.22 44.68
N GLU A 341 1.50 20.12 45.42
CA GLU A 341 2.41 19.97 46.57
C GLU A 341 3.68 19.19 46.21
N ALA A 342 3.92 18.91 44.92
CA ALA A 342 5.15 18.25 44.51
C ALA A 342 6.35 19.11 44.89
N VAL A 343 7.38 18.51 45.49
CA VAL A 343 8.58 19.20 45.95
C VAL A 343 9.74 18.86 45.03
N ASP A 344 10.40 19.86 44.47
CA ASP A 344 11.63 19.68 43.69
C ASP A 344 12.85 19.37 44.58
N LYS A 345 14.02 19.12 44.00
CA LYS A 345 15.25 18.85 44.76
C LYS A 345 15.75 20.05 45.59
N PHE A 346 15.25 21.25 45.34
CA PHE A 346 15.60 22.48 46.03
C PHE A 346 14.61 22.83 47.15
N GLY A 347 13.56 22.02 47.35
CA GLY A 347 12.53 22.26 48.35
C GLY A 347 11.43 23.23 47.91
N ASN A 348 11.38 23.59 46.62
CA ASN A 348 10.31 24.44 46.08
C ASN A 348 9.11 23.57 45.71
N THR A 349 7.93 24.11 45.97
CA THR A 349 6.66 23.62 45.41
C THR A 349 6.17 24.57 44.32
N PRO A 350 5.27 24.13 43.42
CA PRO A 350 4.60 25.02 42.48
C PRO A 350 3.95 26.22 43.19
N ILE A 351 3.38 26.02 44.38
CA ILE A 351 2.82 27.12 45.19
C ILE A 351 3.91 28.12 45.58
N SER A 352 5.05 27.65 46.08
CA SER A 352 6.16 28.54 46.47
C SER A 352 6.72 29.33 45.28
N GLU A 353 6.72 28.76 44.07
CA GLU A 353 7.13 29.45 42.85
C GLU A 353 6.11 30.51 42.42
N ALA A 354 4.81 30.22 42.55
CA ALA A 354 3.76 31.20 42.28
C ALA A 354 3.82 32.40 43.23
N GLU A 355 4.19 32.18 44.50
CA GLU A 355 4.42 33.24 45.50
C GLU A 355 5.63 34.12 45.14
N LYS A 356 6.74 33.51 44.73
CA LYS A 356 7.94 34.25 44.25
C LYS A 356 7.65 35.05 42.98
N GLY A 357 6.86 34.50 42.07
CA GLY A 357 6.47 35.14 40.81
C GLY A 357 5.38 36.22 40.95
N ASN A 358 4.81 36.40 42.15
CA ASN A 358 3.73 37.36 42.44
C ASN A 358 2.52 37.22 41.50
N ASN A 359 2.07 35.98 41.22
CA ASN A 359 0.94 35.68 40.33
C ASN A 359 -0.31 35.26 41.14
N PRO A 360 -1.20 36.20 41.54
CA PRO A 360 -2.33 35.93 42.42
C PRO A 360 -3.40 35.02 41.79
N GLU A 361 -3.57 35.06 40.47
CA GLU A 361 -4.53 34.19 39.77
C GLU A 361 -4.11 32.72 39.81
N ILE A 362 -2.83 32.43 39.58
CA ILE A 362 -2.26 31.08 39.63
C ILE A 362 -2.27 30.54 41.06
N LEU A 363 -1.94 31.39 42.05
CA LEU A 363 -2.08 31.04 43.47
C LEU A 363 -3.52 30.66 43.82
N GLY A 364 -4.51 31.40 43.30
CA GLY A 364 -5.92 31.07 43.45
C GLY A 364 -6.26 29.70 42.87
N LEU A 365 -5.77 29.38 41.66
CA LEU A 365 -5.98 28.08 41.03
C LEU A 365 -5.34 26.93 41.82
N LEU A 366 -4.08 27.07 42.23
CA LEU A 366 -3.36 26.04 42.99
C LEU A 366 -4.01 25.75 44.34
N LYS A 367 -4.58 26.77 45.01
CA LYS A 367 -5.27 26.62 46.31
C LYS A 367 -6.70 26.11 46.19
N THR A 368 -7.34 26.23 45.03
CA THR A 368 -8.74 25.81 44.82
C THR A 368 -8.86 24.44 44.17
N LEU A 369 -8.01 24.15 43.19
CA LEU A 369 -7.95 22.87 42.49
C LEU A 369 -6.90 21.98 43.15
N HIS A 370 -7.27 21.28 44.21
CA HIS A 370 -6.46 20.18 44.72
C HIS A 370 -6.66 19.00 43.76
N GLY A 371 -5.61 18.61 43.03
CA GLY A 371 -5.68 17.52 42.06
C GLY A 371 -6.34 16.27 42.69
N PRO A 372 -7.30 15.62 42.02
CA PRO A 372 -7.89 14.39 42.55
C PRO A 372 -6.78 13.36 42.78
N SER A 373 -6.97 12.52 43.81
CA SER A 373 -6.08 11.38 44.11
C SER A 373 -5.75 10.59 42.84
N PRO A 374 -4.53 10.01 42.73
CA PRO A 374 -3.99 9.47 41.50
C PRO A 374 -4.98 8.56 40.76
N ILE A 375 -5.14 8.81 39.46
CA ILE A 375 -5.99 8.03 38.56
C ILE A 375 -5.52 6.57 38.64
N PRO A 376 -6.40 5.61 38.98
CA PRO A 376 -6.01 4.21 39.05
C PRO A 376 -5.50 3.73 37.68
N PRO A 377 -4.49 2.83 37.65
CA PRO A 377 -3.94 2.32 36.41
C PRO A 377 -5.05 1.68 35.56
N VAL A 378 -4.98 1.91 34.25
CA VAL A 378 -5.90 1.30 33.27
C VAL A 378 -5.77 -0.22 33.38
N GLN A 379 -6.78 -0.88 33.96
CA GLN A 379 -6.89 -2.33 33.96
C GLN A 379 -7.41 -2.79 32.60
N PHE A 380 -6.56 -3.45 31.82
CA PHE A 380 -6.99 -4.17 30.63
C PHE A 380 -7.75 -5.41 31.07
N THR A 381 -9.07 -5.40 30.88
CA THR A 381 -9.89 -6.61 30.97
C THR A 381 -9.83 -7.29 29.60
N PHE A 382 -9.09 -8.40 29.52
CA PHE A 382 -9.20 -9.30 28.38
C PHE A 382 -10.50 -10.08 28.55
N THR A 383 -11.50 -9.77 27.73
CA THR A 383 -12.63 -10.67 27.54
C THR A 383 -12.19 -11.73 26.54
N ASP A 384 -11.92 -12.94 27.02
CA ASP A 384 -11.78 -14.11 26.17
C ASP A 384 -13.13 -14.39 25.49
N SER A 385 -13.22 -14.13 24.20
CA SER A 385 -14.36 -14.51 23.35
C SER A 385 -13.88 -15.09 22.04
#